data_AF-A0A7C1WLN7-F1
#
_entry.id   AF-A0A7C1WLN7-F1
#
_cell.length_a   1.000
_cell.length_b   1.000
_cell.length_c   1.000
_cell.angle_alpha   90.00
_cell.angle_beta   90.00
_cell.angle_gamma   90.00
#
_symmetry.space_group_name_H-M   'P 1'
#
loop_
_entity.id
_entity.type
_entity.pdbx_description
1 polymer ?
#
loop_
_entity_poly.entity_id
_entity_poly.type
_entity_poly.pdbx_seq_one_letter_code
_entity_poly.pdbx_strand_id
1 'polypeptide(L)'
;MLYTKPMLTILALGILFAILGCGVKTIKHGTEITQEQMARIKDGATTKDDVILMFGAPTKTLNNEKTYVYSWVRGTKAQVLGLGTGTAYGHALVILFDANDVVKAHKVIRDAVDQRIYD
;
A
#
# COMPACT_ATOMS: atom_id res chain seq x y z
N MET A 1 53.72 -4.11 21.93
CA MET A 1 52.26 -3.99 22.20
C MET A 1 51.76 -2.64 21.69
N LEU A 2 51.56 -2.47 20.37
CA LEU A 2 51.07 -1.18 19.80
C LEU A 2 49.83 -1.32 18.90
N TYR A 3 49.28 -2.53 18.72
CA TYR A 3 48.20 -2.81 17.78
C TYR A 3 46.80 -2.91 18.41
N THR A 4 46.70 -2.92 19.73
CA THR A 4 45.41 -3.08 20.45
C THR A 4 44.52 -1.83 20.37
N LYS A 5 45.13 -0.64 20.25
CA LYS A 5 44.41 0.64 20.14
C LYS A 5 43.67 0.82 18.80
N PRO A 6 44.31 0.69 17.61
CA PRO A 6 43.59 0.87 16.34
C PRO A 6 42.54 -0.20 16.10
N MET A 7 42.76 -1.44 16.58
CA MET A 7 41.80 -2.53 16.48
C MET A 7 40.52 -2.25 17.28
N LEU A 8 40.64 -1.62 18.46
CA LEU A 8 39.49 -1.20 19.26
C LEU A 8 38.73 -0.04 18.59
N THR A 9 39.43 0.89 17.96
CA THR A 9 38.81 2.03 17.25
C THR A 9 38.02 1.59 16.02
N ILE A 10 38.55 0.62 15.26
CA ILE A 10 37.87 0.07 14.07
C ILE A 10 36.61 -0.70 14.49
N LEU A 11 36.68 -1.46 15.59
CA LEU A 11 35.53 -2.19 16.12
C LEU A 11 34.43 -1.23 16.61
N ALA A 12 34.80 -0.17 17.32
CA ALA A 12 33.86 0.84 17.80
C ALA A 12 33.18 1.60 16.65
N LEU A 13 33.92 1.90 15.57
CA LEU A 13 33.39 2.58 14.39
C LEU A 13 32.45 1.68 13.58
N GLY A 14 32.73 0.37 13.51
CA GLY A 14 31.85 -0.62 12.89
C GLY A 14 30.51 -0.76 13.60
N ILE A 15 30.51 -0.72 14.95
CA ILE A 15 29.29 -0.72 15.75
C ILE A 15 28.48 0.55 15.52
N LEU A 16 29.12 1.71 15.41
CA LEU A 16 28.45 2.99 15.14
C LEU A 16 27.76 3.01 13.76
N PHE A 17 28.35 2.35 12.75
CA PHE A 17 27.76 2.23 11.42
C PHE A 17 26.57 1.26 11.39
N ALA A 18 26.56 0.24 12.24
CA ALA A 18 25.46 -0.72 12.33
C ALA A 18 24.16 -0.10 12.87
N ILE A 19 24.24 0.97 13.68
CA ILE A 19 23.08 1.66 14.28
C ILE A 19 22.45 2.69 13.33
N LEU A 20 23.11 3.05 12.22
CA LEU A 20 22.59 3.99 11.21
C LEU A 20 21.76 3.30 10.12
N GLY A 21 21.51 2.00 10.25
CA GLY A 21 20.61 1.25 9.37
C GLY A 21 19.17 1.70 9.55
N CYS A 22 18.78 2.79 8.89
CA CYS A 22 17.40 3.25 8.82
C CYS A 22 16.58 2.28 7.96
N GLY A 23 15.83 1.39 8.62
CA GLY A 23 14.94 0.44 7.96
C GLY A 23 13.59 1.07 7.67
N VAL A 24 13.39 1.59 6.46
CA VAL A 24 12.05 2.00 6.00
C VAL A 24 11.30 0.74 5.58
N LYS A 25 10.22 0.40 6.29
CA LYS A 25 9.33 -0.71 5.93
C LYS A 25 8.02 -0.16 5.37
N THR A 26 7.73 -0.51 4.12
CA THR A 26 6.46 -0.17 3.49
C THR A 26 5.39 -1.16 3.95
N ILE A 27 4.27 -0.66 4.47
CA ILE A 27 3.09 -1.49 4.75
C ILE A 27 2.24 -1.51 3.48
N LYS A 28 2.04 -2.70 2.92
CA LYS A 28 1.07 -2.95 1.86
C LYS A 28 0.10 -3.99 2.35
N HIS A 29 -1.20 -3.68 2.34
CA HIS A 29 -2.25 -4.65 2.67
C HIS A 29 -3.30 -4.65 1.57
N GLY A 30 -3.55 -5.84 1.01
CA GLY A 30 -4.43 -6.04 -0.15
C GLY A 30 -3.72 -5.84 -1.49
N THR A 31 -4.47 -6.04 -2.58
CA THR A 31 -4.01 -5.75 -3.94
C THR A 31 -3.92 -4.24 -4.10
N GLU A 32 -2.70 -3.71 -4.14
CA GLU A 32 -2.48 -2.28 -4.31
C GLU A 32 -2.94 -1.86 -5.72
N ILE A 33 -4.05 -1.14 -5.77
CA ILE A 33 -4.53 -0.55 -7.02
C ILE A 33 -3.83 0.78 -7.22
N THR A 34 -2.95 0.84 -8.21
CA THR A 34 -2.21 2.07 -8.54
C THR A 34 -3.10 3.05 -9.32
N GLN A 35 -2.81 4.36 -9.21
CA GLN A 35 -3.50 5.38 -10.02
C GLN A 35 -3.38 5.11 -11.52
N GLU A 36 -2.25 4.56 -11.96
CA GLU A 36 -2.03 4.22 -13.36
C GLU A 36 -2.95 3.10 -13.84
N GLN A 37 -3.21 2.09 -13.00
CA GLN A 37 -4.18 1.04 -13.32
C GLN A 37 -5.61 1.58 -13.31
N MET A 38 -5.95 2.47 -12.38
CA MET A 38 -7.27 3.12 -12.36
C MET A 38 -7.51 3.98 -13.60
N ALA A 39 -6.50 4.70 -14.09
CA ALA A 39 -6.58 5.51 -15.30
C ALA A 39 -6.82 4.68 -16.58
N ARG A 40 -6.63 3.35 -16.53
CA ARG A 40 -6.95 2.45 -17.64
C ARG A 40 -8.42 2.05 -17.68
N ILE A 41 -9.16 2.26 -16.59
CA ILE A 41 -10.61 2.04 -16.57
C ILE A 41 -11.24 3.13 -17.41
N LYS A 42 -11.91 2.73 -18.49
CA LYS A 42 -12.68 3.62 -19.35
C LYS A 42 -14.15 3.35 -19.13
N ASP A 43 -14.83 4.33 -18.56
CA ASP A 43 -16.29 4.30 -18.40
C ASP A 43 -16.95 4.08 -19.77
N GLY A 44 -17.88 3.13 -19.83
CA GLY A 44 -18.59 2.74 -21.04
C GLY A 44 -17.83 1.82 -22.01
N ALA A 45 -16.56 1.47 -21.74
CA ALA A 45 -15.77 0.58 -22.60
C ALA A 45 -15.17 -0.62 -21.86
N THR A 46 -14.78 -0.46 -20.59
CA THR A 46 -14.24 -1.55 -19.78
C THR A 46 -15.36 -2.48 -19.32
N THR A 47 -15.20 -3.78 -19.55
CA THR A 47 -16.17 -4.81 -19.12
C THR A 47 -15.84 -5.34 -17.71
N LYS A 48 -16.78 -6.04 -17.10
CA LYS A 48 -16.59 -6.76 -15.82
C LYS A 48 -15.40 -7.71 -15.87
N ASP A 49 -15.26 -8.48 -16.95
CA ASP A 49 -14.14 -9.40 -17.14
C ASP A 49 -12.80 -8.68 -17.27
N ASP A 50 -12.76 -7.54 -17.98
CA ASP A 50 -11.56 -6.70 -18.07
C ASP A 50 -11.13 -6.17 -16.71
N VAL A 51 -12.09 -5.75 -15.88
CA VAL A 51 -11.81 -5.28 -14.51
C VAL A 51 -11.23 -6.43 -13.67
N ILE A 52 -11.79 -7.63 -13.76
CA ILE A 52 -11.26 -8.80 -13.03
C ILE A 52 -9.87 -9.18 -13.55
N LEU A 53 -9.62 -9.11 -14.85
CA LEU A 53 -8.30 -9.34 -15.45
C LEU A 53 -7.26 -8.30 -14.99
N MET A 54 -7.66 -7.04 -14.82
CA MET A 54 -6.75 -5.96 -14.42
C MET A 54 -6.46 -5.92 -12.92
N PHE A 55 -7.48 -6.12 -12.09
CA PHE A 55 -7.41 -5.90 -10.64
C PHE A 55 -7.55 -7.17 -9.80
N GLY A 56 -7.94 -8.28 -10.43
CA GLY A 56 -8.26 -9.54 -9.77
C GLY A 56 -9.67 -9.54 -9.17
N ALA A 57 -9.91 -10.51 -8.30
CA ALA A 57 -11.19 -10.67 -7.62
C ALA A 57 -11.48 -9.46 -6.70
N PRO A 58 -12.71 -8.92 -6.72
CA PRO A 58 -13.10 -7.81 -5.85
C PRO A 58 -13.10 -8.24 -4.39
N THR A 59 -12.83 -7.29 -3.49
CA THR A 59 -12.90 -7.54 -2.04
C THR A 59 -14.35 -7.82 -1.62
N LYS A 60 -15.31 -7.11 -2.21
CA LYS A 60 -16.74 -7.31 -2.01
C LYS A 60 -17.51 -7.06 -3.29
N THR A 61 -18.58 -7.81 -3.48
CA THR A 61 -19.57 -7.59 -4.53
C THR A 61 -20.91 -7.20 -3.88
N LEU A 62 -21.57 -6.19 -4.42
CA LEU A 62 -22.88 -5.68 -3.96
C LEU A 62 -23.87 -5.66 -5.13
N ASN A 63 -25.17 -5.59 -4.80
CA ASN A 63 -26.27 -5.52 -5.77
C ASN A 63 -26.24 -6.63 -6.83
N ASN A 64 -26.16 -7.90 -6.39
CA ASN A 64 -26.21 -9.05 -7.31
C ASN A 64 -25.06 -8.98 -8.35
N GLU A 65 -23.85 -8.71 -7.86
CA GLU A 65 -22.60 -8.52 -8.64
C GLU A 65 -22.53 -7.28 -9.55
N LYS A 66 -23.50 -6.37 -9.49
CA LYS A 66 -23.47 -5.12 -10.27
C LYS A 66 -22.56 -4.04 -9.69
N THR A 67 -22.00 -4.25 -8.51
CA THR A 67 -21.08 -3.29 -7.87
C THR A 67 -19.89 -4.01 -7.29
N TYR A 68 -18.70 -3.67 -7.74
CA TYR A 68 -17.45 -4.20 -7.21
C TYR A 68 -16.78 -3.18 -6.32
N VAL A 69 -16.33 -3.65 -5.16
CA VAL A 69 -15.61 -2.85 -4.19
C VAL A 69 -14.25 -3.47 -3.97
N TYR A 70 -13.21 -2.70 -4.26
CA TYR A 70 -11.82 -3.03 -4.01
C TYR A 70 -11.31 -2.14 -2.89
N SER A 71 -10.83 -2.71 -1.79
CA SER A 71 -10.23 -1.94 -0.70
C SER A 71 -8.78 -2.35 -0.48
N TRP A 72 -7.89 -1.38 -0.38
CA TRP A 72 -6.49 -1.59 -0.08
C TRP A 72 -5.98 -0.56 0.92
N VAL A 73 -4.95 -0.93 1.69
CA VAL A 73 -4.31 -0.03 2.65
C VAL A 73 -2.88 0.20 2.22
N ARG A 74 -2.50 1.46 2.12
CA ARG A 74 -1.13 1.88 1.84
C ARG A 74 -0.59 2.65 3.03
N GLY A 75 0.50 2.16 3.62
CA GLY A 75 1.13 2.82 4.74
C GLY A 75 2.65 2.77 4.66
N THR A 76 3.29 3.62 5.44
CA THR A 76 4.75 3.60 5.60
C THR A 76 5.03 3.60 7.09
N LYS A 77 5.86 2.65 7.52
CA LYS A 77 6.42 2.62 8.86
C LYS A 77 7.89 2.99 8.75
N ALA A 78 8.26 4.08 9.42
CA ALA A 78 9.64 4.46 9.64
C ALA A 78 10.01 4.04 11.06
N GLN A 79 11.06 3.25 11.20
CA GLN A 79 11.59 2.86 12.50
C GLN A 79 12.98 3.50 12.66
N VAL A 80 13.12 4.35 13.67
CA VAL A 80 14.40 4.99 14.03
C VAL A 80 14.69 4.66 15.48
N LEU A 81 15.78 3.93 15.73
CA LEU A 81 16.26 3.61 17.08
C LEU A 81 15.19 3.00 18.01
N GLY A 82 14.35 2.11 17.48
CA GLY A 82 13.29 1.45 18.25
C GLY A 82 11.99 2.25 18.40
N LEU A 83 12.00 3.55 18.08
CA LEU A 83 10.79 4.37 17.99
C LEU A 83 10.17 4.20 16.60
N GLY A 84 8.97 3.61 16.58
CA GLY A 84 8.17 3.43 15.38
C GLY A 84 7.25 4.63 15.18
N THR A 85 7.26 5.20 13.98
CA THR A 85 6.19 6.09 13.53
C THR A 85 5.65 5.56 12.22
N GLY A 86 4.33 5.62 12.04
CA GLY A 86 3.72 5.17 10.81
C GLY A 86 2.39 5.81 10.56
N THR A 87 2.11 6.03 9.28
CA THR A 87 0.81 6.45 8.78
C THR A 87 0.30 5.38 7.83
N ALA A 88 -0.94 4.96 8.00
CA ALA A 88 -1.64 4.10 7.06
C ALA A 88 -2.80 4.88 6.45
N TYR A 89 -3.07 4.69 5.17
CA TYR A 89 -4.20 5.28 4.47
C TYR A 89 -5.04 4.18 3.86
N GLY A 90 -6.35 4.22 4.12
CA GLY A 90 -7.33 3.35 3.52
C GLY A 90 -7.77 3.90 2.16
N HIS A 91 -7.77 3.04 1.16
CA HIS A 91 -8.30 3.36 -0.15
C HIS A 91 -9.39 2.36 -0.52
N ALA A 92 -10.49 2.84 -1.07
CA ALA A 92 -11.54 2.02 -1.64
C ALA A 92 -11.90 2.51 -3.04
N LEU A 93 -11.93 1.60 -4.01
CA LEU A 93 -12.43 1.82 -5.35
C LEU A 93 -13.77 1.11 -5.48
N VAL A 94 -14.80 1.87 -5.81
CA VAL A 94 -16.14 1.36 -6.08
C VAL A 94 -16.39 1.48 -7.57
N ILE A 95 -16.72 0.37 -8.22
CA ILE A 95 -17.02 0.29 -9.64
C ILE A 95 -18.47 -0.17 -9.78
N LEU A 96 -19.27 0.59 -10.51
CA LEU A 96 -20.66 0.28 -10.83
C LEU A 96 -20.73 -0.24 -12.26
N PHE A 97 -21.37 -1.38 -12.44
CA PHE A 97 -21.63 -1.97 -13.75
C PHE A 97 -23.08 -1.72 -14.18
N ASP A 98 -23.26 -1.55 -15.48
CA ASP A 98 -24.58 -1.50 -16.10
C ASP A 98 -25.15 -2.91 -16.33
N ALA A 99 -26.39 -3.01 -16.81
CA ALA A 99 -27.05 -4.28 -17.11
C ALA A 99 -26.35 -5.14 -18.20
N ASN A 100 -25.44 -4.54 -18.96
CA ASN A 100 -24.62 -5.21 -19.98
C ASN A 100 -23.19 -5.56 -19.47
N ASP A 101 -22.97 -5.59 -18.16
CA ASP A 101 -21.67 -5.85 -17.53
C ASP A 101 -20.54 -4.87 -17.94
N VAL A 102 -20.90 -3.66 -18.36
CA VAL A 102 -19.97 -2.57 -18.70
C VAL A 102 -19.85 -1.59 -17.54
N VAL A 103 -18.64 -1.08 -17.27
CA VAL A 103 -18.41 -0.06 -16.25
C VAL A 103 -19.19 1.20 -16.59
N LYS A 104 -20.16 1.55 -15.73
CA LYS A 104 -20.99 2.75 -15.86
C LYS A 104 -20.34 3.95 -15.18
N ALA A 105 -19.76 3.71 -14.01
CA ALA A 105 -19.06 4.73 -13.23
C ALA A 105 -18.08 4.06 -12.26
N HIS A 106 -16.98 4.73 -11.99
CA HIS A 106 -16.06 4.36 -10.93
C HIS A 106 -15.84 5.55 -9.98
N LYS A 107 -15.70 5.27 -8.69
CA LYS A 107 -15.40 6.29 -7.68
C LYS A 107 -14.35 5.77 -6.72
N VAL A 108 -13.32 6.59 -6.50
CA VAL A 108 -12.31 6.34 -5.48
C VAL A 108 -12.69 7.09 -4.22
N ILE A 109 -12.77 6.37 -3.12
CA ILE A 109 -12.91 6.90 -1.77
C ILE A 109 -11.55 6.77 -1.12
N ARG A 110 -10.98 7.90 -0.69
CA ARG A 110 -9.80 7.92 0.17
C ARG A 110 -10.30 8.09 1.57
N ASP A 111 -10.15 7.07 2.40
CA ASP A 111 -10.42 7.19 3.82
C ASP A 111 -9.10 7.42 4.54
N ALA A 112 -8.96 8.62 5.11
CA ALA A 112 -7.81 8.97 5.92
C ALA A 112 -8.00 8.34 7.30
N VAL A 113 -7.76 7.03 7.39
CA VAL A 113 -7.61 6.36 8.68
C VAL A 113 -6.25 6.79 9.23
N ASP A 114 -6.14 8.00 9.77
CA ASP A 114 -4.96 8.47 10.53
C ASP A 114 -4.88 7.69 11.84
N GLN A 115 -4.59 6.39 11.74
CA GLN A 115 -4.07 5.64 12.86
C GLN A 115 -2.60 6.00 12.93
N ARG A 116 -2.28 7.05 13.70
CA ARG A 116 -0.93 7.21 14.24
C ARG A 116 -0.65 5.95 15.06
N ILE A 117 0.03 4.99 14.44
CA ILE A 117 0.49 3.80 15.13
C ILE A 117 1.68 4.27 15.98
N TYR A 118 1.40 4.64 17.23
CA TYR A 118 2.41 4.72 18.28
C TYR A 118 2.59 3.30 18.83
N ASP A 119 3.80 2.77 18.72
CA ASP A 119 4.26 1.62 19.51
C ASP A 119 4.60 2.08 20.93
#